data_AF-A0A1H0T0K8-F1
#
_entry.id   AF-A0A1H0T0K8-F1
#
_cell.length_a   1.000
_cell.length_b   1.000
_cell.length_c   1.000
_cell.angle_alpha   90.00
_cell.angle_beta   90.00
_cell.angle_gamma   90.00
#
_symmetry.space_group_name_H-M   'P 1'
#
loop_
_entity.id
_entity.type
_entity.pdbx_description
1 polymer ?
#
loop_
_entity_poly.entity_id
_entity_poly.type
_entity_poly.pdbx_seq_one_letter_code
_entity_poly.pdbx_strand_id
1 'polypeptide(L)' 'MEVLAVVLITLGIIAVRVISFFYPDWKAIKGEPLSERKRLGYSLLGIGILLLMYLLSQFIIRI' A
#
# COMPACT_ATOMS: atom_id res chain seq x y z
N MET A 1 -10.40 -19.76 5.69
CA MET A 1 -9.85 -18.49 6.21
C MET A 1 -8.48 -18.16 5.62
N GLU A 2 -7.58 -19.13 5.43
CA GLU A 2 -6.23 -18.90 4.91
C GLU A 2 -6.18 -18.27 3.50
N VAL A 3 -7.03 -18.71 2.57
CA VAL A 3 -7.11 -18.13 1.22
C VAL A 3 -7.44 -16.63 1.26
N LEU A 4 -8.37 -16.22 2.13
CA LEU A 4 -8.74 -14.82 2.31
C LEU A 4 -7.58 -14.00 2.88
N ALA A 5 -6.82 -14.56 3.83
CA ALA A 5 -5.63 -13.92 4.36
C ALA A 5 -4.56 -13.70 3.28
N VAL A 6 -4.31 -14.69 2.42
CA VAL A 6 -3.39 -14.58 1.29
C VAL A 6 -3.85 -13.49 0.32
N VAL A 7 -5.16 -13.43 0.02
CA VAL A 7 -5.73 -12.37 -0.83
C VAL A 7 -5.48 -10.99 -0.22
N LEU A 8 -5.74 -10.80 1.09
CA LEU A 8 -5.51 -9.52 1.76
C LEU A 8 -4.06 -9.08 1.73
N ILE A 9 -3.12 -9.99 2.01
CA ILE A 9 -1.69 -9.68 1.92
C ILE A 9 -1.29 -9.33 0.49
N THR A 10 -1.79 -10.07 -0.49
CA THR A 10 -1.52 -9.81 -1.91
C THR A 10 -2.02 -8.41 -2.31
N LEU A 11 -3.23 -8.03 -1.89
CA LEU A 11 -3.78 -6.69 -2.11
C LEU A 11 -2.92 -5.62 -1.43
N GLY A 12 -2.45 -5.86 -0.20
CA GLY A 12 -1.52 -4.98 0.50
C GLY A 12 -0.22 -4.74 -0.27
N ILE A 13 0.38 -5.81 -0.81
CA ILE A 13 1.63 -5.73 -1.59
C ILE A 13 1.41 -4.91 -2.87
N ILE A 14 0.32 -5.17 -3.59
CA ILE A 14 -0.04 -4.42 -4.79
C ILE A 14 -0.27 -2.95 -4.44
N ALA A 15 -1.01 -2.67 -3.36
CA ALA A 15 -1.28 -1.30 -2.91
C ALA A 15 0.00 -0.53 -2.57
N VAL A 16 0.98 -1.15 -1.90
CA VAL A 16 2.29 -0.53 -1.64
C VAL A 16 2.95 -0.09 -2.93
N ARG A 17 2.98 -0.97 -3.95
CA ARG A 17 3.58 -0.64 -5.24
C ARG A 17 2.86 0.51 -5.93
N VAL A 18 1.53 0.44 -5.98
CA VAL A 18 0.69 1.45 -6.65
C VAL A 18 0.81 2.82 -5.98
N ILE A 19 0.72 2.86 -4.65
CA ILE A 19 0.67 4.13 -3.90
C ILE A 19 2.05 4.73 -3.72
N SER A 20 3.07 3.92 -3.42
CA SER A 20 4.40 4.43 -3.05
C SER A 20 5.27 4.75 -4.27
N PHE A 21 5.03 4.09 -5.42
CA PHE A 21 5.85 4.22 -6.62
C PHE A 21 5.04 4.74 -7.82
N PHE A 22 4.05 3.97 -8.27
CA PHE A 22 3.33 4.31 -9.50
C PHE A 22 2.60 5.65 -9.43
N TYR A 23 1.95 5.96 -8.30
CA TYR A 23 1.21 7.21 -8.15
C TYR A 23 2.14 8.44 -8.17
N PRO A 24 3.24 8.49 -7.39
CA PRO A 24 4.22 9.57 -7.50
C PRO A 24 4.82 9.75 -8.89
N ASP A 25 5.17 8.65 -9.56
CA ASP A 25 5.79 8.70 -10.87
C ASP A 25 4.80 9.14 -11.95
N TRP A 26 3.56 8.65 -11.90
CA TRP A 26 2.48 9.11 -12.77
C TRP A 26 2.23 10.62 -12.62
N LYS A 27 2.20 11.13 -11.39
CA LYS A 27 2.11 12.57 -11.11
C LYS A 27 3.29 13.36 -11.69
N ALA A 28 4.50 12.83 -11.57
CA ALA A 28 5.69 13.45 -12.14
C ALA A 28 5.62 13.52 -13.68
N ILE A 29 5.16 12.45 -14.34
CA ILE A 29 4.96 12.40 -15.80
C ILE A 29 3.91 13.44 -16.27
N LYS A 30 2.88 13.69 -15.44
CA LYS A 30 1.85 14.70 -15.72
C LYS A 30 2.31 16.15 -15.49
N GLY A 31 3.56 16.37 -15.10
CA GLY A 31 4.09 17.70 -14.82
C GLY A 31 3.76 18.23 -13.43
N GLU A 32 3.26 17.38 -12.52
CA GLU A 32 2.97 17.73 -11.13
C GLU A 32 3.96 17.01 -10.19
N PRO A 33 5.25 17.39 -10.16
CA PRO A 33 6.22 16.75 -9.30
C PRO A 33 5.83 16.93 -7.84
N LEU A 34 5.74 15.82 -7.12
CA LEU A 34 5.50 15.84 -5.69
C LEU A 34 6.74 16.34 -4.95
N SER A 35 6.53 17.24 -3.99
CA SER A 35 7.58 17.60 -3.02
C SER A 35 8.03 16.37 -2.24
N GLU A 36 9.26 16.40 -1.74
CA GLU A 36 9.87 15.27 -1.02
C GLU A 36 9.00 14.80 0.16
N ARG A 37 8.44 15.75 0.93
CA ARG A 37 7.49 15.44 2.02
C ARG A 37 6.25 14.68 1.53
N LYS A 38 5.72 15.02 0.36
CA LYS A 38 4.56 14.33 -0.22
C LYS A 38 4.94 12.92 -0.69
N ARG A 39 6.11 12.75 -1.32
CA ARG A 39 6.63 11.41 -1.69
C ARG A 39 6.80 10.50 -0.48
N LEU A 40 7.34 11.04 0.61
CA LEU A 40 7.45 10.36 1.90
C LEU A 40 6.07 10.00 2.47
N GLY A 41 5.11 10.93 2.38
CA GLY A 41 3.72 10.69 2.78
C GLY A 41 3.07 9.53 2.03
N TYR A 42 3.23 9.45 0.71
CA TYR A 42 2.71 8.33 -0.09
C TYR A 42 3.40 7.00 0.24
N SER A 43 4.71 7.03 0.50
CA SER A 43 5.46 5.84 0.92
C SER A 43 4.97 5.30 2.27
N LEU A 44 4.75 6.19 3.24
CA LEU A 44 4.18 5.83 4.55
C LEU A 44 2.75 5.31 4.42
N LEU A 45 1.93 5.92 3.55
CA LEU A 45 0.57 5.46 3.26
C LEU A 45 0.56 4.03 2.69
N GLY A 46 1.43 3.75 1.71
CA GLY A 46 1.56 2.42 1.15
C GLY A 46 1.93 1.37 2.21
N ILE A 47 2.96 1.66 3.01
CA ILE A 47 3.38 0.77 4.11
C ILE A 47 2.25 0.58 5.14
N GLY A 48 1.57 1.66 5.53
CA GLY A 48 0.45 1.61 6.47
C GLY A 48 -0.70 0.72 6.00
N ILE A 49 -1.02 0.76 4.70
CA ILE A 49 -2.04 -0.11 4.12
C ILE A 49 -1.63 -1.58 4.18
N LEU A 50 -0.38 -1.91 3.87
CA LEU A 50 0.11 -3.28 3.99
C LEU A 50 0.05 -3.78 5.43
N LEU A 51 0.45 -2.96 6.40
CA LEU A 51 0.37 -3.29 7.83
C LEU A 51 -1.07 -3.53 8.26
N LEU A 52 -2.01 -2.68 7.81
CA LEU A 52 -3.43 -2.88 8.09
C LEU A 52 -3.95 -4.20 7.49
N MET A 53 -3.61 -4.50 6.24
CA MET A 53 -3.99 -5.77 5.60
C MET A 53 -3.40 -6.98 6.33
N TYR A 54 -2.19 -6.85 6.85
CA TYR A 54 -1.58 -7.87 7.70
C TYR A 54 -2.35 -8.05 9.02
N LEU A 55 -2.66 -6.97 9.74
CA LEU A 55 -3.43 -7.06 10.98
C LEU A 55 -4.81 -7.69 10.76
N LEU A 56 -5.50 -7.32 9.68
CA LEU A 56 -6.78 -7.92 9.31
C LEU A 56 -6.64 -9.40 8.97
N SER A 57 -5.58 -9.79 8.26
CA SER A 57 -5.35 -11.20 7.92
C SER A 57 -5.12 -12.05 9.18
N GLN A 58 -4.34 -11.54 10.14
CA GLN A 58 -4.11 -12.22 11.42
C GLN A 58 -5.38 -12.30 12.26
N PHE A 59 -6.18 -11.23 12.29
CA PHE A 59 -7.46 -11.22 13.00
C PHE A 59 -8.43 -12.25 12.44
N ILE A 60 -8.54 -12.33 11.10
CA ILE A 60 -9.39 -13.30 10.40
C ILE A 60 -8.91 -14.73 10.64
N ILE A 61 -7.60 -15.01 10.59
CA ILE A 61 -7.09 -16.37 10.84
C ILE A 61 -7.32 -16.83 12.29
N ARG A 62 -7.34 -15.91 13.26
CA ARG A 62 -7.56 -16.23 14.68
C ARG A 62 -9.03 -16.47 15.05
N ILE A 63 -9.97 -16.18 14.15
CA ILE A 63 -11.42 -16.41 14.31
C ILE A 63 -11.80 -17.70 13.59
#